data_AF-A0A959LKP1-F1
#
_entry.id   AF-A0A959LKP1-F1
#
_cell.length_a   1.000
_cell.length_b   1.000
_cell.length_c   1.000
_cell.angle_alpha   90.00
_cell.angle_beta   90.00
_cell.angle_gamma   90.00
#
_symmetry.space_group_name_H-M   'P 1'
#
loop_
_entity.id
_entity.type
_entity.pdbx_description
1 polymer ?
#
loop_
_entity_poly.entity_id
_entity_poly.type
_entity_poly.pdbx_seq_one_letter_code
_entity_poly.pdbx_strand_id
1 'polypeptide(L)'
;MNILRTYKLVATTALVMFGGVAFAQDNSMKDIQSQFNPIDAVKDGWQPSLVRDGAYDRVEHPTKILNWQPLRENDVMWKKRVWREIDIREKQNMAFRYPGDDYTGGGYFIEIILDAVKKGKIKAYSNIDERFTNALTKDQILEIMIGTPDTNYV
;
A
#
# COMPACT_ATOMS: atom_id res chain seq x y z
N MET A 1 5.54 -50.68 42.46
CA MET A 1 6.94 -50.39 42.09
C MET A 1 6.98 -49.95 40.63
N ASN A 2 7.05 -48.64 40.33
CA ASN A 2 7.19 -48.10 38.96
C ASN A 2 7.64 -46.62 39.00
N ILE A 3 8.75 -46.33 39.70
CA ILE A 3 9.25 -44.96 39.87
C ILE A 3 10.36 -44.59 38.86
N LEU A 4 10.86 -45.55 38.08
CA LEU A 4 12.00 -45.35 37.18
C LEU A 4 11.62 -44.90 35.75
N ARG A 5 10.32 -44.89 35.37
CA ARG A 5 9.86 -44.40 34.06
C ARG A 5 9.72 -42.87 33.99
N THR A 6 9.47 -42.21 35.11
CA THR A 6 9.31 -40.75 35.20
C THR A 6 10.64 -40.00 35.10
N TYR A 7 11.71 -40.50 35.72
CA TYR A 7 13.02 -39.83 35.69
C TYR A 7 13.73 -39.87 34.34
N LYS A 8 13.51 -40.91 33.52
CA LYS A 8 14.08 -40.97 32.16
C LYS A 8 13.52 -39.87 31.24
N LEU A 9 12.25 -39.49 31.44
CA LEU A 9 11.57 -38.47 30.65
C LEU A 9 11.98 -37.06 31.08
N VAL A 10 12.23 -36.87 32.38
CA VAL A 10 12.74 -35.60 32.95
C VAL A 10 14.21 -35.33 32.55
N ALA A 11 15.04 -36.37 32.43
CA ALA A 11 16.44 -36.20 32.04
C ALA A 11 16.61 -35.82 30.56
N THR A 12 15.75 -36.30 29.66
CA THR A 12 15.78 -35.97 28.23
C THR A 12 15.28 -34.56 27.94
N THR A 13 14.29 -34.05 28.70
CA THR A 13 13.80 -32.68 28.54
C THR A 13 14.78 -31.65 29.08
N ALA A 14 15.55 -31.98 30.12
CA ALA A 14 16.59 -31.10 30.66
C ALA A 14 17.77 -30.89 29.68
N LEU A 15 18.13 -31.91 28.89
CA LEU A 15 19.24 -31.81 27.93
C LEU A 15 18.87 -31.01 26.67
N VAL A 16 17.59 -30.99 26.28
CA VAL A 16 17.06 -30.16 25.17
C VAL A 16 16.97 -28.67 25.56
N MET A 17 16.95 -28.35 26.86
CA MET A 17 16.88 -26.96 27.34
C MET A 17 18.23 -26.27 27.57
N PHE A 18 19.36 -26.98 27.52
CA PHE A 18 20.70 -26.37 27.72
C PHE A 18 21.66 -26.52 26.51
N GLY A 19 21.27 -27.23 25.44
CA GLY A 19 22.12 -27.48 24.28
C GLY A 19 21.67 -26.78 23.00
N GLY A 20 21.99 -25.49 22.86
CA GLY A 20 22.30 -24.81 21.60
C GLY A 20 21.35 -24.95 20.40
N VAL A 21 20.41 -24.00 20.28
CA VAL A 21 20.14 -23.36 18.99
C VAL A 21 20.42 -21.87 19.16
N ALA A 22 21.63 -21.46 18.77
CA ALA A 22 21.98 -20.05 18.67
C ALA A 22 21.26 -19.46 17.45
N PHE A 23 20.00 -19.06 17.62
CA PHE A 23 19.43 -17.98 16.84
C PHE A 23 19.56 -16.70 17.69
N ALA A 24 20.78 -16.18 17.72
CA ALA A 24 21.06 -14.85 18.24
C ALA A 24 20.75 -13.83 17.13
N GLN A 25 19.49 -13.45 16.98
CA GLN A 25 19.17 -12.16 16.37
C GLN A 25 17.91 -11.58 17.01
N ASP A 26 18.11 -10.46 17.69
CA ASP A 26 17.11 -9.61 18.30
C ASP A 26 16.26 -8.94 17.21
N ASN A 27 14.93 -8.91 17.41
CA ASN A 27 13.97 -8.23 16.53
C ASN A 27 13.99 -6.69 16.69
N SER A 28 14.97 -6.11 17.37
CA SER A 28 15.31 -4.68 17.31
C SER A 28 16.17 -4.32 16.09
N MET A 29 16.05 -5.04 14.98
CA MET A 29 16.44 -4.49 13.69
C MET A 29 15.17 -4.02 13.00
N LYS A 30 14.93 -2.70 13.03
CA LYS A 30 14.27 -2.09 11.87
C LYS A 30 15.23 -2.35 10.73
N ASP A 31 15.02 -3.44 10.02
CA ASP A 31 15.54 -3.54 8.67
C ASP A 31 14.96 -2.33 7.97
N ILE A 32 15.82 -1.33 7.71
CA ILE A 32 15.50 -0.36 6.69
C ILE A 32 15.33 -1.25 5.46
N GLN A 33 14.10 -1.51 5.06
CA GLN A 33 13.80 -2.01 3.72
C GLN A 33 14.18 -0.88 2.77
N SER A 34 15.47 -0.62 2.63
CA SER A 34 15.98 0.19 1.54
C SER A 34 15.74 -0.68 0.32
N GLN A 35 14.80 -0.24 -0.50
CA GLN A 35 14.70 -0.71 -1.86
C GLN A 35 16.13 -0.69 -2.43
N PHE A 36 16.68 -1.86 -2.69
CA PHE A 36 18.07 -1.98 -3.13
C PHE A 36 18.12 -1.45 -4.55
N ASN A 37 18.39 -0.15 -4.70
CA ASN A 37 18.69 0.46 -5.98
C ASN A 37 20.15 0.10 -6.28
N PRO A 38 20.45 -0.68 -7.33
CA PRO A 38 21.82 -1.12 -7.64
C PRO A 38 22.82 0.02 -7.88
N ILE A 39 22.31 1.24 -8.10
CA ILE A 39 23.08 2.47 -8.34
C ILE A 39 23.69 3.00 -7.04
N ASP A 40 23.03 2.79 -5.89
CA ASP A 40 23.43 3.39 -4.62
C ASP A 40 24.63 2.66 -3.99
N ALA A 41 24.75 1.34 -4.21
CA ALA A 41 25.84 0.51 -3.67
C ALA A 41 27.24 0.86 -4.21
N VAL A 42 27.33 1.47 -5.40
CA VAL A 42 28.61 1.87 -6.02
C VAL A 42 29.13 3.19 -5.44
N LYS A 43 28.28 4.00 -4.79
CA LYS A 43 28.62 5.37 -4.37
C LYS A 43 28.63 5.61 -2.86
N ASP A 44 28.17 4.65 -2.05
CA ASP A 44 27.93 4.79 -0.59
C ASP A 44 29.18 5.05 0.29
N GLY A 45 30.37 5.12 -0.30
CA GLY A 45 31.60 5.50 0.42
C GLY A 45 32.67 6.13 -0.47
N TRP A 46 32.34 6.46 -1.72
CA TRP A 46 33.32 7.04 -2.63
C TRP A 46 33.46 8.53 -2.34
N GLN A 47 34.59 8.91 -1.73
CA GLN A 47 34.98 10.30 -1.58
C GLN A 47 36.09 10.61 -2.59
N PRO A 48 35.94 11.66 -3.43
CA PRO A 48 37.01 12.06 -4.34
C PRO A 48 38.25 12.50 -3.54
N SER A 49 39.45 12.31 -4.10
CA SER A 49 40.69 12.80 -3.47
C SER A 49 40.65 14.33 -3.33
N LEU A 50 41.10 14.85 -2.19
CA LEU A 50 41.21 16.30 -1.97
C LEU A 50 42.26 16.96 -2.88
N VAL A 51 43.21 16.18 -3.38
CA VAL A 51 44.25 16.63 -4.31
C VAL A 51 43.82 16.25 -5.73
N ARG A 52 43.91 17.23 -6.63
CA ARG A 52 43.63 17.09 -8.06
C ARG A 52 44.65 16.16 -8.71
N ASP A 53 44.20 14.96 -9.07
CA ASP A 53 45.01 13.97 -9.79
C ASP A 53 44.81 14.14 -11.31
N GLY A 54 45.74 14.87 -11.95
CA GLY A 54 45.75 15.10 -13.40
C GLY A 54 45.65 16.56 -13.84
N ALA A 55 45.57 16.79 -15.15
CA ALA A 55 45.39 18.13 -15.73
C ALA A 55 43.95 18.66 -15.63
N TYR A 56 42.96 17.77 -15.44
CA TYR A 56 41.55 18.11 -15.35
C TYR A 56 40.80 17.11 -14.44
N ASP A 57 39.69 17.53 -13.85
CA ASP A 57 38.84 16.69 -13.01
C ASP A 57 37.81 15.93 -13.85
N ARG A 58 37.67 14.62 -13.60
CA ARG A 58 36.64 13.79 -14.23
C ARG A 58 35.33 13.95 -13.46
N VAL A 59 34.43 14.78 -14.00
CA VAL A 59 33.06 14.94 -13.46
C VAL A 59 32.15 13.93 -14.15
N GLU A 60 31.25 13.31 -13.37
CA GLU A 60 30.21 12.46 -13.95
C GLU A 60 29.30 13.30 -14.86
N HIS A 61 29.01 12.77 -16.05
CA HIS A 61 28.06 13.39 -16.96
C HIS A 61 26.72 12.66 -16.81
N PRO A 62 25.82 13.09 -15.89
CA PRO A 62 24.51 12.49 -15.79
C PRO A 62 23.76 12.74 -17.10
N THR A 63 23.58 11.69 -17.90
CA THR A 63 22.76 11.77 -19.11
C THR A 63 21.31 11.88 -18.65
N LYS A 64 20.85 13.11 -18.42
CA LYS A 64 19.45 13.36 -18.06
C LYS A 64 18.60 13.16 -19.32
N ILE A 65 17.83 12.08 -19.33
CA ILE A 65 16.83 11.86 -20.37
C ILE A 65 15.85 13.03 -20.32
N LEU A 66 15.67 13.71 -21.46
CA LEU A 66 14.67 14.76 -21.57
C LEU A 66 13.29 14.12 -21.51
N ASN A 67 12.37 14.73 -20.74
CA ASN A 67 10.98 14.29 -20.74
C ASN A 67 10.41 14.45 -22.16
N TRP A 68 9.64 13.45 -22.60
CA TRP A 68 8.92 13.54 -23.87
C TRP A 68 8.01 14.77 -23.89
N GLN A 69 7.82 15.32 -25.08
CA GLN A 69 6.87 16.41 -25.27
C GLN A 69 5.46 15.93 -24.95
N PRO A 70 4.61 16.76 -24.31
CA PRO A 70 3.21 16.41 -24.15
C PRO A 70 2.57 16.24 -25.53
N LEU A 71 1.82 15.15 -25.70
CA LEU A 71 1.12 14.88 -26.95
C LEU A 71 0.07 15.97 -27.18
N ARG A 72 0.09 16.59 -28.36
CA ARG A 72 -0.96 17.53 -28.78
C ARG A 72 -2.27 16.78 -28.99
N GLU A 73 -3.40 17.43 -28.73
CA GLU A 73 -4.73 16.84 -28.92
C GLU A 73 -4.95 16.28 -30.34
N ASN A 74 -4.42 16.96 -31.37
CA ASN A 74 -4.54 16.55 -32.77
C ASN A 74 -3.75 15.28 -33.12
N ASP A 75 -2.73 14.95 -32.32
CA ASP A 75 -1.85 13.79 -32.54
C ASP A 75 -2.36 12.54 -31.79
N VAL A 76 -3.49 12.66 -31.06
CA VAL A 76 -4.14 11.56 -30.37
C VAL A 76 -4.89 10.69 -31.38
N MET A 77 -4.35 9.51 -31.69
CA MET A 77 -4.95 8.58 -32.66
C MET A 77 -6.40 8.16 -32.31
N TRP A 78 -6.69 7.94 -31.01
CA TRP A 78 -8.04 7.63 -30.55
C TRP A 78 -8.24 7.96 -29.07
N LYS A 79 -9.47 8.32 -28.69
CA LYS A 79 -9.93 8.50 -27.31
C LYS A 79 -11.30 7.86 -27.14
N LYS A 80 -11.47 6.98 -26.16
CA LYS A 80 -12.75 6.34 -25.85
C LYS A 80 -13.18 6.70 -24.42
N ARG A 81 -14.39 7.24 -24.28
CA ARG A 81 -15.10 7.33 -22.99
C ARG A 81 -16.24 6.31 -23.02
N VAL A 82 -16.30 5.45 -22.00
CA VAL A 82 -17.34 4.42 -21.89
C VAL A 82 -18.22 4.75 -20.69
N TRP A 83 -19.51 4.88 -20.94
CA TRP A 83 -20.53 4.86 -19.89
C TRP A 83 -21.04 3.43 -19.80
N ARG A 84 -21.06 2.87 -18.59
CA ARG A 84 -21.54 1.51 -18.37
C ARG A 84 -22.41 1.52 -17.12
N GLU A 85 -23.63 1.03 -17.27
CA GLU A 85 -24.44 0.60 -16.16
C GLU A 85 -23.95 -0.78 -15.71
N ILE A 86 -23.70 -0.93 -14.42
CA ILE A 86 -23.25 -2.21 -13.83
C ILE A 86 -24.46 -2.80 -13.11
N ASP A 87 -25.16 -3.73 -13.78
CA ASP A 87 -26.20 -4.52 -13.12
C ASP A 87 -25.55 -5.68 -12.35
N ILE A 88 -25.69 -5.67 -11.03
CA ILE A 88 -25.18 -6.70 -10.12
C ILE A 88 -25.92 -8.04 -10.23
N ARG A 89 -27.04 -8.08 -10.97
CA ARG A 89 -27.81 -9.32 -11.22
C ARG A 89 -27.19 -10.18 -12.32
N GLU A 90 -26.34 -9.59 -13.16
CA GLU A 90 -25.65 -10.32 -14.22
C GLU A 90 -24.58 -11.26 -13.65
N LYS A 91 -24.40 -12.43 -14.29
CA LYS A 91 -23.45 -13.46 -13.85
C LYS A 91 -22.01 -12.93 -13.71
N GLN A 92 -21.60 -12.00 -14.56
CA GLN A 92 -20.25 -11.41 -14.50
C GLN A 92 -20.05 -10.50 -13.27
N ASN A 93 -21.13 -9.90 -12.75
CA ASN A 93 -21.07 -8.92 -11.65
C ASN A 93 -21.55 -9.50 -10.32
N MET A 94 -21.92 -10.80 -10.27
CA MET A 94 -22.41 -11.47 -9.06
C MET A 94 -21.46 -11.38 -7.86
N ALA A 95 -20.16 -11.25 -8.10
CA ALA A 95 -19.17 -11.08 -7.02
C ALA A 95 -19.47 -9.87 -6.13
N PHE A 96 -20.10 -8.82 -6.67
CA PHE A 96 -20.41 -7.60 -5.93
C PHE A 96 -21.69 -7.65 -5.08
N ARG A 97 -22.35 -8.82 -5.03
CA ARG A 97 -23.61 -9.01 -4.30
C ARG A 97 -23.42 -9.70 -2.96
N TYR A 98 -22.33 -10.43 -2.78
CA TYR A 98 -22.12 -11.20 -1.56
C TYR A 98 -21.41 -10.33 -0.51
N PRO A 99 -21.74 -10.46 0.78
CA PRO A 99 -20.97 -9.80 1.83
C PRO A 99 -19.53 -10.31 1.77
N GLY A 100 -18.58 -9.38 1.76
CA GLY A 100 -17.17 -9.71 1.83
C GLY A 100 -16.77 -9.87 3.29
N ASP A 101 -15.79 -10.72 3.54
CA ASP A 101 -15.12 -10.76 4.84
C ASP A 101 -14.32 -9.47 5.05
N ASP A 102 -14.20 -9.01 6.30
CA ASP A 102 -13.44 -7.80 6.67
C ASP A 102 -11.98 -7.90 6.22
N TYR A 103 -11.45 -9.13 6.12
CA TYR A 103 -10.11 -9.43 5.63
C TYR A 103 -9.98 -9.43 4.09
N THR A 104 -11.09 -9.56 3.36
CA THR A 104 -11.11 -9.58 1.88
C THR A 104 -11.49 -8.21 1.28
N GLY A 105 -11.92 -7.25 2.12
CA GLY A 105 -12.10 -5.85 1.71
C GLY A 105 -13.48 -5.49 1.16
N GLY A 106 -14.55 -6.05 1.75
CA GLY A 106 -15.93 -5.72 1.41
C GLY A 106 -16.38 -6.40 0.12
N GLY A 107 -17.62 -6.90 0.12
CA GLY A 107 -18.13 -7.71 -1.00
C GLY A 107 -19.31 -7.05 -1.70
N TYR A 108 -19.98 -6.11 -1.04
CA TYR A 108 -20.98 -5.30 -1.71
C TYR A 108 -20.33 -4.20 -2.54
N PHE A 109 -20.85 -3.97 -3.75
CA PHE A 109 -20.35 -2.91 -4.63
C PHE A 109 -20.27 -1.53 -3.93
N ILE A 110 -21.30 -1.21 -3.14
CA ILE A 110 -21.39 0.06 -2.43
C ILE A 110 -20.31 0.22 -1.35
N GLU A 111 -19.94 -0.87 -0.66
CA GLU A 111 -18.88 -0.87 0.34
C GLU A 111 -17.53 -0.61 -0.29
N ILE A 112 -17.27 -1.20 -1.46
CA ILE A 112 -16.04 -1.00 -2.22
C ILE A 112 -15.91 0.45 -2.67
N ILE A 113 -16.98 1.04 -3.23
CA ILE A 113 -17.00 2.45 -3.62
C ILE A 113 -16.77 3.33 -2.40
N LEU A 114 -17.45 3.02 -1.30
CA LEU A 114 -17.34 3.78 -0.08
C LEU A 114 -15.92 3.74 0.50
N ASP A 115 -15.31 2.56 0.59
CA ASP A 115 -13.94 2.40 1.03
C ASP A 115 -12.97 3.16 0.11
N ALA A 116 -13.18 3.11 -1.20
CA ALA A 116 -12.38 3.88 -2.16
C ALA A 116 -12.53 5.39 -1.97
N VAL A 117 -13.72 5.89 -1.63
CA VAL A 117 -13.96 7.29 -1.28
C VAL A 117 -13.28 7.66 0.05
N LYS A 118 -13.38 6.82 1.09
CA LYS A 118 -12.70 7.01 2.39
C LYS A 118 -11.18 7.07 2.24
N LYS A 119 -10.62 6.14 1.43
CA LYS A 119 -9.19 6.08 1.07
C LYS A 119 -8.76 7.24 0.15
N GLY A 120 -9.69 8.02 -0.40
CA GLY A 120 -9.40 9.15 -1.27
C GLY A 120 -9.00 8.76 -2.70
N LYS A 121 -9.26 7.52 -3.13
CA LYS A 121 -9.04 7.05 -4.50
C LYS A 121 -10.10 7.61 -5.46
N ILE A 122 -11.32 7.80 -4.97
CA ILE A 122 -12.44 8.34 -5.73
C ILE A 122 -12.87 9.67 -5.09
N LYS A 123 -13.16 10.66 -5.94
CA LYS A 123 -13.68 11.96 -5.52
C LYS A 123 -15.21 11.94 -5.62
N ALA A 124 -15.89 12.14 -4.49
CA ALA A 124 -17.34 12.24 -4.44
C ALA A 124 -17.79 13.68 -4.74
N TYR A 125 -18.95 13.81 -5.37
CA TYR A 125 -19.53 15.08 -5.77
C TYR A 125 -20.95 15.21 -5.21
N SER A 126 -21.39 16.45 -5.02
CA SER A 126 -22.76 16.75 -4.59
C SER A 126 -23.78 16.42 -5.69
N ASN A 127 -24.96 15.94 -5.28
CA ASN A 127 -26.08 15.62 -6.18
C ASN A 127 -26.90 16.86 -6.60
N ILE A 128 -26.48 18.07 -6.23
CA ILE A 128 -27.19 19.31 -6.59
C ILE A 128 -27.06 19.61 -8.10
N ASP A 129 -25.92 19.25 -8.69
CA ASP A 129 -25.63 19.51 -10.10
C ASP A 129 -24.96 18.28 -10.72
N GLU A 130 -25.56 17.72 -11.78
CA GLU A 130 -25.06 16.58 -12.55
C GLU A 130 -23.71 16.85 -13.26
N ARG A 131 -23.20 18.08 -13.17
CA ARG A 131 -21.96 18.53 -13.80
C ARG A 131 -20.69 18.18 -13.02
N PHE A 132 -20.80 17.52 -11.86
CA PHE A 132 -19.65 17.10 -11.05
C PHE A 132 -18.69 18.26 -10.70
N THR A 133 -19.25 19.43 -10.38
CA THR A 133 -18.49 20.67 -10.08
C THR A 133 -18.16 20.79 -8.60
N ASN A 134 -19.11 20.44 -7.73
CA ASN A 134 -18.99 20.58 -6.29
C ASN A 134 -18.49 19.28 -5.64
N ALA A 135 -17.21 19.26 -5.33
CA ALA A 135 -16.58 18.13 -4.65
C ALA A 135 -16.87 18.14 -3.14
N LEU A 136 -17.26 17.01 -2.60
CA LEU A 136 -17.50 16.86 -1.16
C LEU A 136 -16.19 16.63 -0.41
N THR A 137 -16.07 17.23 0.78
CA THR A 137 -14.97 16.91 1.70
C THR A 137 -15.22 15.58 2.40
N LYS A 138 -14.18 14.98 2.97
CA LYS A 138 -14.31 13.69 3.69
C LYS A 138 -15.33 13.79 4.83
N ASP A 139 -15.34 14.90 5.55
CA ASP A 139 -16.24 15.11 6.68
C ASP A 139 -17.71 15.24 6.23
N GLN A 140 -17.95 15.98 5.14
CA GLN A 140 -19.28 16.09 4.54
C GLN A 140 -19.80 14.73 4.04
N ILE A 141 -18.91 13.90 3.49
CA ILE A 141 -19.27 12.54 3.06
C ILE A 141 -19.67 11.71 4.27
N LEU A 142 -18.91 11.75 5.38
CA LEU A 142 -19.25 11.02 6.58
C LEU A 142 -20.56 11.48 7.22
N GLU A 143 -20.83 12.78 7.22
CA GLU A 143 -22.08 13.35 7.74
C GLU A 143 -23.30 12.86 6.94
N ILE A 144 -23.24 12.91 5.61
CA ILE A 144 -24.29 12.38 4.72
C ILE A 144 -24.55 10.89 4.98
N MET A 145 -23.52 10.15 5.38
CA MET A 145 -23.60 8.70 5.56
C MET A 145 -24.09 8.24 6.92
N ILE A 146 -23.68 8.92 7.98
CA ILE A 146 -24.05 8.58 9.35
C ILE A 146 -25.45 9.13 9.67
N GLY A 147 -25.82 10.25 9.02
CA GLY A 147 -27.03 11.00 9.35
C GLY A 147 -26.82 11.80 10.64
N THR A 148 -27.30 13.05 10.64
CA THR A 148 -27.27 13.87 11.85
C THR A 148 -28.33 13.36 12.82
N PRO A 149 -28.01 13.10 14.10
CA PRO A 149 -29.01 12.75 15.09
C PRO A 149 -29.92 13.97 15.34
N ASP A 150 -31.20 13.86 15.01
CA ASP A 150 -32.18 14.95 15.11
C ASP A 150 -32.51 15.37 16.57
N THR A 151 -32.11 14.58 17.57
CA THR A 151 -32.34 14.89 18.99
C THR A 151 -31.09 15.43 19.67
N ASN A 152 -31.11 16.72 19.97
CA ASN A 152 -30.26 17.31 21.00
C ASN A 152 -30.80 16.88 22.37
N TYR A 153 -30.05 16.05 23.09
CA TYR A 153 -30.34 15.78 24.49
C TYR A 153 -30.07 17.06 25.29
N VAL A 154 -31.15 17.68 25.77
CA VAL A 154 -31.12 18.71 26.83
C VAL A 154 -31.09 18.03 28.18
#